data_AF-A0AAD2JIZ1-F1
#
_entry.id   AF-A0AAD2JIZ1-F1
#
_cell.length_a   1.000
_cell.length_b   1.000
_cell.length_c   1.000
_cell.angle_alpha   90.00
_cell.angle_beta   90.00
_cell.angle_gamma   90.00
#
_symmetry.space_group_name_H-M   'P 1'
#
loop_
_entity.id
_entity.type
_entity.pdbx_description
1 polymer ?
#
loop_
_entity_poly.entity_id
_entity_poly.type
_entity_poly.pdbx_seq_one_letter_code
_entity_poly.pdbx_strand_id
1 'polypeptide(L)'
;MPLLVQRTYSSSNKELRTADPAHTQAKKAASTQRSSLLLSFNDHVQVQEIPHRLELSQEVIQATWYNQEECQAIKNDAVQVIKRMMLNTLQKDDDVRGLEHRAPEAAKQRKLNKRIGFQTVWDTQEEQWEDGITDDEVIAIKYQMQTFKSREAALEVGLQDEKDAKRLLAKKSFLQKLKR
;
A
#
# COMPACT_ATOMS: atom_id res chain seq x y z
N MET A 1 -14.47 -38.60 10.52
CA MET A 1 -15.65 -37.72 10.39
C MET A 1 -15.17 -36.27 10.37
N PRO A 2 -14.96 -35.63 9.19
CA PRO A 2 -14.54 -34.24 9.14
C PRO A 2 -15.76 -33.31 9.25
N LEU A 3 -15.77 -32.43 10.26
CA LEU A 3 -16.80 -31.40 10.43
C LEU A 3 -16.56 -30.27 9.43
N LEU A 4 -17.47 -30.15 8.47
CA LEU A 4 -17.53 -29.09 7.49
C LEU A 4 -18.00 -27.81 8.20
N VAL A 5 -17.08 -26.90 8.52
CA VAL A 5 -17.42 -25.57 9.04
C VAL A 5 -17.97 -24.73 7.89
N GLN A 6 -19.30 -24.70 7.75
CA GLN A 6 -19.97 -23.75 6.86
C GLN A 6 -19.77 -22.34 7.42
N ARG A 7 -18.94 -21.53 6.73
CA ARG A 7 -18.86 -20.10 6.97
C ARG A 7 -20.16 -19.45 6.49
N THR A 8 -21.06 -19.15 7.40
CA THR A 8 -22.21 -18.28 7.11
C THR A 8 -21.71 -16.85 6.96
N TYR A 9 -21.74 -16.32 5.75
CA TYR A 9 -21.56 -14.90 5.50
C TYR A 9 -22.71 -14.14 6.17
N SER A 10 -22.40 -13.44 7.26
CA SER A 10 -23.35 -12.58 7.98
C SER A 10 -23.92 -11.53 7.04
N SER A 11 -25.25 -11.49 6.94
CA SER A 11 -26.03 -10.51 6.16
C SER A 11 -26.07 -9.11 6.80
N SER A 12 -25.35 -8.88 7.91
CA SER A 12 -25.42 -7.65 8.72
C SER A 12 -24.79 -6.39 8.11
N ASN A 13 -24.19 -6.45 6.92
CA ASN A 13 -23.64 -5.25 6.26
C ASN A 13 -24.67 -4.45 5.43
N LYS A 14 -25.90 -4.95 5.25
CA LYS A 14 -26.97 -4.18 4.59
C LYS A 14 -27.65 -3.17 5.50
N GLU A 15 -27.64 -3.40 6.81
CA GLU A 15 -28.38 -2.59 7.79
C GLU A 15 -27.61 -1.32 8.23
N LEU A 16 -26.29 -1.27 8.04
CA LEU A 16 -25.47 -0.08 8.30
C LEU A 16 -25.59 1.04 7.23
N ARG A 17 -26.48 0.87 6.23
CA ARG A 17 -26.69 1.85 5.14
C ARG A 17 -28.00 2.62 5.22
N THR A 18 -28.85 2.37 6.22
CA THR A 18 -30.00 3.24 6.46
C THR A 18 -29.51 4.49 7.19
N ALA A 19 -29.13 5.50 6.40
CA ALA A 19 -28.83 6.83 6.89
C ALA A 19 -30.04 7.39 7.64
N ASP A 20 -29.84 7.78 8.90
CA ASP A 20 -30.80 8.58 9.66
C ASP A 20 -31.11 9.88 8.91
N PRO A 21 -32.38 10.16 8.56
CA PRO A 21 -32.75 11.39 7.85
C PRO A 21 -32.68 12.65 8.73
N ALA A 22 -32.32 12.54 10.01
CA ALA A 22 -32.31 13.63 10.97
C ALA A 22 -31.02 14.48 10.98
N HIS A 23 -29.95 14.07 10.28
CA HIS A 23 -28.67 14.80 10.30
C HIS A 23 -28.41 15.68 9.06
N THR A 24 -29.38 15.81 8.14
CA THR A 24 -29.21 16.53 6.87
C THR A 24 -29.77 17.96 6.88
N GLN A 25 -29.75 18.66 8.02
CA GLN A 25 -30.17 20.08 8.06
C GLN A 25 -29.31 20.93 8.98
N ALA A 26 -28.05 21.17 8.61
CA ALA A 26 -27.33 22.40 8.93
C ALA A 26 -25.99 22.42 8.19
N LYS A 27 -25.91 23.23 7.11
CA LYS A 27 -24.72 23.91 6.54
C LYS A 27 -25.02 24.31 5.10
N LYS A 28 -25.92 25.29 4.93
CA LYS A 28 -25.98 26.11 3.70
C LYS A 28 -25.38 27.47 4.02
N ALA A 29 -24.06 27.59 3.86
CA ALA A 29 -23.40 28.88 3.71
C ALA A 29 -22.05 28.70 2.98
N ALA A 30 -21.89 29.44 1.88
CA ALA A 30 -20.65 29.72 1.15
C ALA A 30 -19.87 28.53 0.58
N SER A 31 -20.42 27.87 -0.46
CA SER A 31 -19.59 27.12 -1.41
C SER A 31 -19.22 28.04 -2.58
N THR A 32 -18.01 28.56 -2.55
CA THR A 32 -17.28 29.09 -3.71
C THR A 32 -17.54 28.21 -4.93
N GLN A 33 -17.80 28.81 -6.10
CA GLN A 33 -17.98 28.12 -7.38
C GLN A 33 -16.75 27.28 -7.71
N ARG A 34 -16.68 26.05 -7.19
CA ARG A 34 -15.88 25.00 -7.78
C ARG A 34 -16.63 24.60 -9.03
N SER A 35 -16.05 24.90 -10.18
CA SER A 35 -16.44 24.25 -11.42
C SER A 35 -16.54 22.76 -11.12
N SER A 36 -17.76 22.24 -11.09
CA SER A 36 -17.97 20.80 -11.06
C SER A 36 -17.32 20.29 -12.33
N LEU A 37 -16.12 19.70 -12.20
CA LEU A 37 -15.57 18.84 -13.23
C LEU A 37 -16.68 17.83 -13.51
N LEU A 38 -17.37 18.02 -14.63
CA LEU A 38 -18.46 17.16 -15.07
C LEU A 38 -17.82 15.81 -15.40
N LEU A 39 -17.71 14.98 -14.38
CA LEU A 39 -17.38 13.58 -14.51
C LEU A 39 -18.55 12.94 -15.27
N SER A 40 -18.42 12.86 -16.58
CA SER A 40 -19.31 12.06 -17.42
C SER A 40 -18.68 10.68 -17.56
N PHE A 41 -19.47 9.65 -17.28
CA PHE A 41 -19.08 8.29 -17.58
C PHE A 41 -19.31 8.03 -19.06
N ASN A 42 -18.44 7.24 -19.67
CA ASN A 42 -18.65 6.81 -21.04
C ASN A 42 -19.90 5.91 -21.07
N ASP A 43 -20.89 6.27 -21.90
CA ASP A 43 -22.12 5.48 -22.10
C ASP A 43 -21.82 4.09 -22.68
N HIS A 44 -20.66 3.93 -23.31
CA HIS A 44 -20.21 2.67 -23.87
C HIS A 44 -19.24 1.96 -22.92
N VAL A 45 -19.75 0.94 -22.24
CA VAL A 45 -18.93 -0.01 -21.48
C VAL A 45 -18.49 -1.14 -22.42
N GLN A 46 -17.21 -1.20 -22.75
CA GLN A 46 -16.63 -2.38 -23.40
C GLN A 46 -16.42 -3.45 -22.32
N VAL A 47 -17.19 -4.54 -22.41
CA VAL A 47 -17.01 -5.72 -21.58
C VAL A 47 -16.07 -6.66 -22.32
N GLN A 48 -14.89 -6.90 -21.75
CA GLN A 48 -13.98 -7.93 -22.22
C GLN A 48 -14.06 -9.13 -21.27
N GLU A 49 -14.42 -10.28 -21.81
CA GLU A 49 -14.41 -11.52 -21.04
C GLU A 49 -12.95 -11.97 -20.84
N ILE A 50 -12.57 -12.16 -19.57
CA ILE A 50 -11.24 -12.64 -19.23
C ILE A 50 -11.33 -14.16 -19.14
N PRO A 51 -10.66 -14.91 -20.03
CA PRO A 51 -10.73 -16.36 -20.02
C PRO A 51 -10.20 -16.92 -18.71
N HIS A 52 -10.82 -18.01 -18.23
CA HIS A 52 -10.38 -18.66 -17.01
C HIS A 52 -9.01 -19.32 -17.24
N ARG A 53 -8.17 -19.41 -16.20
CA ARG A 53 -6.81 -19.97 -16.32
C ARG A 53 -6.78 -21.37 -16.96
N LEU A 54 -7.80 -22.20 -16.71
CA LEU A 54 -7.91 -23.55 -17.26
C LEU A 54 -8.22 -23.58 -18.77
N GLU A 55 -8.71 -22.47 -19.33
CA GLU A 55 -9.05 -22.32 -20.74
C GLU A 55 -7.85 -21.80 -21.56
N LEU A 56 -6.79 -21.36 -20.88
CA LEU A 56 -5.57 -20.90 -21.53
C LEU A 56 -4.71 -22.07 -21.99
N SER A 57 -4.11 -21.94 -23.18
CA SER A 57 -3.13 -22.93 -23.63
C SER A 57 -1.90 -22.91 -22.74
N GLN A 58 -1.23 -24.06 -22.65
CA GLN A 58 -0.01 -24.18 -21.84
C GLN A 58 1.10 -23.24 -22.30
N GLU A 59 1.19 -22.96 -23.61
CA GLU A 59 2.12 -22.00 -24.19
C GLU A 59 1.85 -20.58 -23.70
N VAL A 60 0.58 -20.14 -23.69
CA VAL A 60 0.19 -18.84 -23.15
C VAL A 60 0.48 -18.78 -21.66
N ILE A 61 0.24 -19.87 -20.92
CA ILE A 61 0.54 -19.92 -19.49
C ILE A 61 2.04 -19.75 -19.23
N GLN A 62 2.89 -20.48 -19.95
CA GLN A 62 4.34 -20.38 -19.80
C GLN A 62 4.89 -19.02 -20.24
N ALA A 63 4.29 -18.41 -21.25
CA ALA A 63 4.70 -17.08 -21.71
C ALA A 63 4.23 -15.94 -20.78
N THR A 64 3.16 -16.17 -20.00
CA THR A 64 2.52 -15.12 -19.18
C THR A 64 2.96 -15.16 -17.73
N TRP A 65 3.19 -16.36 -17.16
CA TRP A 65 3.53 -16.54 -15.76
C TRP A 65 4.91 -17.14 -15.58
N TYR A 66 5.62 -16.65 -14.57
CA TYR A 66 6.89 -17.25 -14.15
C TYR A 66 6.71 -18.70 -13.74
N ASN A 67 7.59 -19.55 -14.25
CA ASN A 67 7.69 -20.93 -13.80
C ASN A 67 8.42 -21.00 -12.44
N GLN A 68 8.47 -22.20 -11.86
CA GLN A 68 9.07 -22.41 -10.55
C GLN A 68 10.57 -22.10 -10.52
N GLU A 69 11.30 -22.39 -11.60
CA GLU A 69 12.74 -22.14 -11.71
C GLU A 69 13.04 -20.65 -11.78
N GLU A 70 12.29 -19.91 -12.60
CA GLU A 70 12.37 -18.45 -12.69
C GLU A 70 12.04 -17.79 -11.34
N CYS A 71 10.98 -18.26 -10.67
CA CYS A 71 10.65 -17.78 -9.33
C CYS A 71 11.78 -18.03 -8.33
N GLN A 72 12.46 -19.17 -8.43
CA GLN A 72 13.60 -19.49 -7.57
C GLN A 72 14.83 -18.65 -7.90
N ALA A 73 15.09 -18.40 -9.18
CA ALA A 73 16.16 -17.50 -9.64
C ALA A 73 15.94 -16.09 -9.09
N ILE A 74 14.74 -15.52 -9.25
CA ILE A 74 14.37 -14.20 -8.71
C ILE A 74 14.58 -14.14 -7.19
N LYS A 75 14.19 -15.19 -6.46
CA LYS A 75 14.43 -15.26 -5.00
C LYS A 75 15.91 -15.29 -4.66
N ASN A 76 16.70 -16.07 -5.38
CA ASN A 76 18.14 -16.18 -5.15
C ASN A 76 18.83 -14.84 -5.42
N ASP A 77 18.45 -14.15 -6.49
CA ASP A 77 18.97 -12.82 -6.82
C ASP A 77 18.65 -11.81 -5.73
N ALA A 78 17.40 -11.77 -5.25
CA ALA A 78 17.00 -10.93 -4.13
C ALA A 78 17.83 -11.21 -2.87
N VAL A 79 18.11 -12.48 -2.55
CA VAL A 79 18.97 -12.86 -1.42
C VAL A 79 20.40 -12.35 -1.61
N GLN A 80 20.95 -12.41 -2.83
CA GLN A 80 22.28 -11.89 -3.11
C GLN A 80 22.35 -10.37 -2.97
N VAL A 81 21.34 -9.65 -3.45
CA VAL A 81 21.23 -8.19 -3.26
C VAL A 81 21.16 -7.84 -1.77
N ILE A 82 20.36 -8.57 -0.97
CA ILE A 82 20.29 -8.36 0.48
C ILE A 82 21.66 -8.59 1.14
N LYS A 83 22.38 -9.64 0.75
CA LYS A 83 23.74 -9.90 1.27
C LYS A 83 24.70 -8.76 0.94
N ARG A 84 24.70 -8.26 -0.31
CA ARG A 84 25.51 -7.11 -0.72
C ARG A 84 25.11 -5.84 0.02
N MET A 85 23.82 -5.61 0.22
CA MET A 85 23.30 -4.50 1.02
C MET A 85 23.82 -4.54 2.45
N MET A 86 23.81 -5.71 3.10
CA MET A 86 24.34 -5.88 4.46
C MET A 86 25.86 -5.66 4.56
N LEU A 87 26.59 -5.96 3.49
CA LEU A 87 28.04 -5.77 3.42
C LEU A 87 28.46 -4.40 2.87
N ASN A 88 27.50 -3.52 2.53
CA ASN A 88 27.73 -2.24 1.84
C ASN A 88 28.51 -2.39 0.51
N THR A 89 28.30 -3.48 -0.21
CA THR A 89 28.94 -3.79 -1.51
C THR A 89 27.96 -3.79 -2.67
N LEU A 90 26.94 -2.92 -2.60
CA LEU A 90 25.92 -2.77 -3.65
C LEU A 90 26.53 -2.36 -4.98
N GLN A 91 26.06 -2.98 -6.05
CA GLN A 91 26.41 -2.64 -7.42
C GLN A 91 25.44 -1.60 -7.99
N LYS A 92 25.85 -0.93 -9.07
CA LYS A 92 25.05 0.13 -9.71
C LYS A 92 23.70 -0.36 -10.22
N ASP A 93 23.62 -1.63 -10.62
CA ASP A 93 22.42 -2.25 -11.19
C ASP A 93 21.59 -2.99 -10.13
N ASP A 94 22.04 -3.02 -8.86
CA ASP A 94 21.26 -3.61 -7.77
C ASP A 94 20.06 -2.72 -7.45
N ASP A 95 18.86 -3.26 -7.61
CA ASP A 95 17.65 -2.63 -7.11
C ASP A 95 17.36 -3.11 -5.68
N VAL A 96 17.49 -2.19 -4.72
CA VAL A 96 17.22 -2.45 -3.30
C VAL A 96 15.75 -2.23 -2.93
N ARG A 97 14.94 -1.70 -3.86
CA ARG A 97 13.53 -1.39 -3.64
C ARG A 97 12.75 -2.62 -3.22
N GLY A 98 12.03 -2.51 -2.12
CA GLY A 98 11.26 -3.62 -1.58
C GLY A 98 12.10 -4.72 -0.92
N LEU A 99 13.43 -4.59 -0.87
CA LEU A 99 14.33 -5.49 -0.14
C LEU A 99 14.86 -4.85 1.16
N GLU A 100 14.65 -3.55 1.37
CA GLU A 100 15.15 -2.80 2.53
C GLU A 100 14.67 -3.43 3.83
N HIS A 101 13.39 -3.83 3.87
CA HIS A 101 12.77 -4.47 5.03
C HIS A 101 13.13 -5.95 5.21
N ARG A 102 13.89 -6.54 4.28
CA ARG A 102 14.34 -7.94 4.34
C ARG A 102 15.70 -8.08 5.01
N ALA A 103 16.47 -7.00 5.15
CA ALA A 103 17.64 -7.01 6.01
C ALA A 103 17.24 -7.28 7.47
N PRO A 104 17.99 -8.11 8.22
CA PRO A 104 17.61 -8.50 9.58
C PRO A 104 17.33 -7.31 10.52
N GLU A 105 18.19 -6.29 10.50
CA GLU A 105 18.04 -5.11 11.37
C GLU A 105 16.84 -4.26 10.97
N ALA A 106 16.65 -3.99 9.68
CA ALA A 106 15.47 -3.26 9.19
C ALA A 106 14.17 -4.02 9.48
N ALA A 107 14.17 -5.36 9.35
CA ALA A 107 13.04 -6.20 9.68
C ALA A 107 12.69 -6.14 11.17
N LYS A 108 13.70 -6.19 12.06
CA LYS A 108 13.53 -6.01 13.50
C LYS A 108 12.98 -4.63 13.82
N GLN A 109 13.57 -3.58 13.27
CA GLN A 109 13.13 -2.20 13.50
C GLN A 109 11.68 -1.98 13.06
N ARG A 110 11.28 -2.51 11.90
CA ARG A 110 9.88 -2.43 11.43
C ARG A 110 8.92 -3.14 12.39
N LYS A 111 9.28 -4.34 12.87
CA LYS A 111 8.47 -5.07 13.86
C LYS A 111 8.36 -4.28 15.17
N LEU A 112 9.46 -3.68 15.63
CA LEU A 112 9.50 -2.87 16.83
C LEU A 112 8.62 -1.63 16.68
N ASN A 113 8.77 -0.84 15.61
CA ASN A 113 7.96 0.35 15.35
C ASN A 113 6.46 0.03 15.34
N LYS A 114 6.06 -1.08 14.70
CA LYS A 114 4.66 -1.54 14.70
C LYS A 114 4.18 -1.89 16.10
N ARG A 115 4.97 -2.66 16.85
CA ARG A 115 4.63 -3.07 18.21
C ARG A 115 4.44 -1.84 19.09
N ILE A 116 5.36 -0.89 19.05
CA ILE A 116 5.27 0.33 19.86
C ILE A 116 4.04 1.14 19.46
N GLY A 117 3.76 1.31 18.16
CA GLY A 117 2.54 2.00 17.71
C GLY A 117 1.26 1.34 18.23
N PHE A 118 1.17 0.00 18.20
CA PHE A 118 0.01 -0.71 18.77
C PHE A 118 -0.06 -0.61 20.28
N GLN A 119 1.07 -0.72 20.97
CA GLN A 119 1.14 -0.56 22.42
C GLN A 119 0.63 0.83 22.84
N THR A 120 1.07 1.89 22.16
CA THR A 120 0.60 3.25 22.43
C THR A 120 -0.91 3.40 22.27
N VAL A 121 -1.50 2.77 21.25
CA VAL A 121 -2.97 2.78 21.08
C VAL A 121 -3.63 2.04 22.23
N TRP A 122 -3.13 0.85 22.57
CA TRP A 122 -3.66 0.04 23.67
C TRP A 122 -3.61 0.79 25.00
N ASP A 123 -2.43 1.31 25.38
CA ASP A 123 -2.23 2.04 26.63
C ASP A 123 -3.18 3.25 26.72
N THR A 124 -3.38 3.97 25.61
CA THR A 124 -4.30 5.11 25.58
C THR A 124 -5.76 4.69 25.70
N GLN A 125 -6.15 3.56 25.10
CA GLN A 125 -7.51 3.02 25.23
C GLN A 125 -7.78 2.54 26.65
N GLU A 126 -6.79 1.93 27.31
CA GLU A 126 -6.86 1.50 28.70
C GLU A 126 -7.00 2.70 29.64
N GLU A 127 -6.18 3.74 29.49
CA GLU A 127 -6.31 5.02 30.22
C GLU A 127 -7.72 5.63 30.05
N GLN A 128 -8.22 5.73 28.82
CA GLN A 128 -9.56 6.27 28.55
C GLN A 128 -10.67 5.43 29.17
N TRP A 129 -10.52 4.10 29.15
CA TRP A 129 -11.48 3.18 29.76
C TRP A 129 -11.55 3.37 31.28
N GLU A 130 -10.41 3.49 31.95
CA GLU A 130 -10.33 3.73 33.39
C GLU A 130 -10.98 5.07 33.78
N ASP A 131 -10.80 6.09 32.96
CA ASP A 131 -11.38 7.43 33.17
C ASP A 131 -12.85 7.56 32.71
N GLY A 132 -13.39 6.55 32.02
CA GLY A 132 -14.74 6.58 31.44
C GLY A 132 -14.90 7.59 30.30
N ILE A 133 -13.80 7.92 29.61
CA ILE A 133 -13.74 8.86 28.50
C ILE A 133 -13.67 8.08 27.17
N THR A 134 -14.10 8.69 26.07
CA THR A 134 -13.88 8.16 24.72
C THR A 134 -13.49 9.32 23.81
N ASP A 135 -12.21 9.39 23.46
CA ASP A 135 -11.65 10.46 22.61
C ASP A 135 -10.66 9.86 21.59
N ASP A 136 -11.17 9.66 20.38
CA ASP A 136 -10.39 9.09 19.27
C ASP A 136 -9.25 10.00 18.80
N GLU A 137 -9.38 11.33 18.97
CA GLU A 137 -8.37 12.29 18.53
C GLU A 137 -7.10 12.18 19.39
N VAL A 138 -7.25 11.94 20.69
CA VAL A 138 -6.11 11.72 21.60
C VAL A 138 -5.32 10.46 21.20
N ILE A 139 -6.02 9.36 20.87
CA ILE A 139 -5.39 8.12 20.38
C ILE A 139 -4.63 8.40 19.08
N ALA A 140 -5.27 9.11 18.15
CA ALA A 140 -4.66 9.46 16.87
C ALA A 140 -3.39 10.30 17.04
N ILE A 141 -3.43 11.33 17.90
CA ILE A 141 -2.29 12.20 18.19
C ILE A 141 -1.13 11.38 18.78
N LYS A 142 -1.39 10.58 19.82
CA LYS A 142 -0.35 9.76 20.46
C LYS A 142 0.27 8.76 19.46
N TYR A 143 -0.53 8.10 18.63
CA TYR A 143 -0.03 7.21 17.58
C TYR A 143 0.82 7.95 16.53
N GLN A 144 0.39 9.13 16.09
CA GLN A 144 1.14 9.95 15.14
C GLN A 144 2.49 10.40 15.70
N MET A 145 2.53 10.83 16.97
CA MET A 145 3.78 11.18 17.64
C MET A 145 4.74 9.99 17.66
N GLN A 146 4.23 8.80 17.95
CA GLN A 146 5.05 7.60 18.04
C GLN A 146 5.54 7.09 16.68
N THR A 147 4.77 7.30 15.61
CA THR A 147 5.09 6.85 14.25
C THR A 147 5.78 7.91 13.37
N PHE A 148 6.01 9.11 13.91
CA PHE A 148 6.61 10.25 13.22
C PHE A 148 7.88 9.91 12.44
N LYS A 149 8.84 9.22 13.07
CA LYS A 149 10.11 8.83 12.41
C LYS A 149 9.89 7.94 11.17
N SER A 150 8.89 7.06 11.22
CA SER A 150 8.57 6.20 10.07
C SER A 150 7.96 7.02 8.93
N ARG A 151 7.17 8.06 9.26
CA ARG A 151 6.62 8.99 8.27
C ARG A 151 7.70 9.84 7.61
N GLU A 152 8.65 10.37 8.40
CA GLU A 152 9.78 11.14 7.85
C GLU A 152 10.64 10.31 6.91
N ALA A 153 11.01 9.10 7.32
CA ALA A 153 11.79 8.19 6.48
C ALA A 153 11.06 7.88 5.15
N ALA A 154 9.73 7.66 5.20
CA ALA A 154 8.94 7.43 4.00
C ALA A 154 8.89 8.67 3.08
N LEU A 155 8.80 9.87 3.66
CA LEU A 155 8.82 11.12 2.91
C LEU A 155 10.17 11.34 2.20
N GLU A 156 11.27 11.11 2.90
CA GLU A 156 12.62 11.25 2.34
C GLU A 156 12.82 10.32 1.14
N VAL A 157 12.42 9.05 1.28
CA VAL A 157 12.46 8.07 0.18
C VAL A 157 11.59 8.57 -0.99
N GLY A 158 10.35 9.00 -0.74
CA GLY A 158 9.46 9.50 -1.80
C GLY A 158 10.03 10.72 -2.55
N LEU A 159 10.70 11.63 -1.85
CA LEU A 159 11.38 12.78 -2.47
C LEU A 159 12.57 12.36 -3.33
N GLN A 160 13.30 11.35 -2.90
CA GLN A 160 14.40 10.80 -3.68
C GLN A 160 13.88 10.11 -4.95
N ASP A 161 12.78 9.36 -4.84
CA ASP A 161 12.10 8.72 -5.96
C ASP A 161 11.66 9.72 -7.02
N GLU A 162 11.09 10.84 -6.57
CA GLU A 162 10.65 11.91 -7.46
C GLU A 162 11.83 12.49 -8.26
N LYS A 163 12.98 12.71 -7.61
CA LYS A 163 14.20 13.20 -8.27
C LYS A 163 14.72 12.20 -9.29
N ASP A 164 14.76 10.92 -8.94
CA ASP A 164 15.26 9.88 -9.83
C ASP A 164 14.34 9.68 -11.04
N ALA A 165 13.03 9.72 -10.85
CA ALA A 165 12.05 9.68 -11.93
C ALA A 165 12.21 10.86 -12.90
N LYS A 166 12.35 12.09 -12.38
CA LYS A 166 12.60 13.29 -13.19
C LYS A 166 13.90 13.18 -13.99
N ARG A 167 14.97 12.68 -13.39
CA ARG A 167 16.26 12.45 -14.06
C ARG A 167 16.14 11.46 -15.21
N LEU A 168 15.40 10.36 -15.01
CA LEU A 168 15.16 9.35 -16.06
C LEU A 168 14.35 9.92 -17.22
N LEU A 169 13.31 10.71 -16.95
CA LEU A 169 12.51 11.38 -17.98
C LEU A 169 13.36 12.36 -18.81
N ALA A 170 14.20 13.17 -18.16
CA ALA A 170 15.11 14.08 -18.85
C ALA A 170 16.10 13.33 -19.75
N LYS A 171 16.69 12.23 -19.25
CA LYS A 171 17.61 11.39 -20.03
C LYS A 171 16.92 10.74 -21.24
N LYS A 172 15.69 10.24 -21.07
CA LYS A 172 14.89 9.68 -22.18
C LYS A 172 14.59 10.73 -23.25
N SER A 173 14.19 11.93 -22.83
CA SER A 173 13.94 13.06 -23.74
C SER A 173 15.20 13.46 -24.52
N PHE A 174 16.36 13.52 -23.85
CA PHE A 174 17.64 13.80 -24.49
C PHE A 174 18.02 12.73 -25.53
N LEU A 175 17.88 11.44 -25.20
CA LEU A 175 18.18 10.34 -26.11
C LEU A 175 17.23 10.28 -27.32
N GLN A 176 15.96 10.66 -27.16
CA GLN A 176 15.02 10.77 -28.27
C GLN A 176 15.38 11.92 -29.23
N LYS A 177 15.92 13.03 -28.71
CA LYS A 177 16.40 14.14 -29.53
C LYS A 177 17.68 13.77 -30.31
N LEU A 178 18.54 12.92 -29.76
CA LEU A 178 19.77 12.47 -30.42
C LEU A 178 19.56 11.43 -31.54
N LYS A 179 18.39 10.78 -31.57
CA LYS A 179 18.02 9.78 -32.59
C LYS A 179 17.24 10.37 -33.76
N ARG A 180 16.99 11.69 -33.76
CA ARG A 180 16.39 12.45 -34.87
C ARG A 180 17.47 13.24 -35.57
#